data_AF-A0A9D8KVQ4-F1
#
_entry.id   AF-A0A9D8KVQ4-F1
#
_cell.length_a   1.000
_cell.length_b   1.000
_cell.length_c   1.000
_cell.angle_alpha   90.00
_cell.angle_beta   90.00
_cell.angle_gamma   90.00
#
_symmetry.space_group_name_H-M   'P 1'
#
loop_
_entity.id
_entity.type
_entity.pdbx_description
1 polymer ?
#
loop_
_entity_poly.entity_id
_entity_poly.type
_entity_poly.pdbx_seq_one_letter_code
_entity_poly.pdbx_strand_id
1 'polypeptide(L)'
;RQIDPDTHRAKSIVEISRASNGSLHGRIVELLNPSRPNPTCDKCSDDRKDKPITGMEIIRDMRADGANKWSGGNILKPDEGKVYKSKMELIEGGAKLQVSGCIMFICKSQTWERM
;
A
#
# COMPACT_ATOMS: atom_id res chain seq x y z
N ARG A 1 6.02 -5.67 -5.48
CA ARG A 1 6.23 -6.42 -4.22
C ARG A 1 6.74 -5.51 -3.11
N GLN A 2 6.16 -5.58 -1.90
CA GLN A 2 6.62 -4.86 -0.70
C GLN A 2 7.62 -5.71 0.08
N ILE A 3 8.82 -5.19 0.36
CA ILE A 3 9.87 -5.89 1.13
C ILE A 3 9.80 -5.42 2.60
N ASP A 4 9.71 -6.36 3.53
CA ASP A 4 9.79 -6.09 4.96
C ASP A 4 11.25 -5.81 5.38
N PRO A 5 11.52 -4.71 6.12
CA PRO A 5 12.88 -4.31 6.46
C PRO A 5 13.55 -5.19 7.53
N ASP A 6 12.79 -5.91 8.35
CA ASP A 6 13.32 -6.71 9.47
C ASP A 6 13.63 -8.15 9.01
N THR A 7 12.83 -8.66 8.07
CA THR A 7 12.91 -10.04 7.60
C THR A 7 13.46 -10.15 6.19
N HIS A 8 13.60 -9.04 5.46
CA HIS A 8 13.93 -8.97 4.03
C HIS A 8 12.99 -9.80 3.13
N ARG A 9 11.81 -10.17 3.63
CA ARG A 9 10.85 -10.97 2.88
C ARG A 9 9.81 -10.09 2.22
N ALA A 10 9.46 -10.42 0.99
CA ALA A 10 8.32 -9.81 0.35
C ALA A 10 7.03 -10.22 1.10
N LYS A 11 6.21 -9.25 1.50
CA LYS A 11 4.98 -9.48 2.30
C LYS A 11 3.76 -9.76 1.43
N SER A 12 3.61 -8.98 0.37
CA SER A 12 2.46 -9.03 -0.51
C SER A 12 2.76 -8.49 -1.91
N ILE A 13 1.90 -8.87 -2.85
CA ILE A 13 1.79 -8.25 -4.16
C ILE A 13 0.58 -7.33 -4.15
N VAL A 14 0.80 -6.09 -4.57
CA VAL A 14 -0.21 -5.06 -4.67
C VAL A 14 -0.35 -4.68 -6.14
N GLU A 15 -1.54 -4.84 -6.68
CA GLU A 15 -1.90 -4.31 -7.98
C GLU A 15 -2.34 -2.86 -7.81
N ILE A 16 -1.79 -1.94 -8.63
CA ILE A 16 -2.16 -0.53 -8.63
C ILE A 16 -2.82 -0.21 -9.96
N SER A 17 -4.03 0.32 -9.90
CA SER A 17 -4.87 0.62 -11.06
C SER A 17 -5.39 2.04 -11.01
N ARG A 18 -5.70 2.61 -12.18
CA ARG A 18 -6.32 3.93 -12.27
C ARG A 18 -7.83 3.81 -12.22
N ALA A 19 -8.48 4.58 -11.36
CA ALA A 19 -9.93 4.71 -11.32
C ALA A 19 -10.45 5.70 -12.37
N SER A 20 -11.77 5.70 -12.59
CA SER A 20 -12.47 6.55 -13.56
C SER A 20 -12.27 8.06 -13.28
N ASN A 21 -12.15 8.44 -12.01
CA ASN A 21 -11.85 9.82 -11.58
C ASN A 21 -10.38 10.21 -11.77
N GLY A 22 -9.54 9.32 -12.31
CA GLY A 22 -8.13 9.54 -12.59
C GLY A 22 -7.17 9.30 -11.41
N SER A 23 -7.65 9.03 -10.18
CA SER A 23 -6.79 8.63 -9.06
C SER A 23 -6.30 7.19 -9.20
N LEU A 24 -5.19 6.89 -8.52
CA LEU A 24 -4.70 5.53 -8.34
C LEU A 24 -5.32 4.92 -7.09
N HIS A 25 -5.65 3.64 -7.23
CA HIS A 25 -6.11 2.75 -6.18
C HIS A 25 -5.25 1.51 -6.22
N GLY A 26 -5.25 0.74 -5.14
CA GLY A 26 -4.42 -0.45 -5.09
C GLY A 26 -4.93 -1.50 -4.14
N ARG A 27 -4.83 -2.75 -4.57
CA ARG A 27 -5.43 -3.90 -3.92
C ARG A 27 -4.38 -4.97 -3.69
N ILE A 28 -4.42 -5.61 -2.52
CA ILE A 28 -3.58 -6.79 -2.28
C ILE A 28 -4.12 -7.93 -3.14
N VAL A 29 -3.30 -8.45 -4.06
CA VAL A 29 -3.68 -9.59 -4.91
C VAL A 29 -3.12 -10.91 -4.39
N GLU A 30 -2.01 -10.86 -3.64
CA GLU A 30 -1.37 -12.05 -3.08
C GLU A 30 -0.64 -11.73 -1.77
N LEU A 31 -0.68 -12.67 -0.82
CA LEU A 31 0.14 -12.67 0.39
C LEU A 31 1.24 -13.71 0.24
N LEU A 32 2.49 -13.27 0.34
CA LEU A 32 3.64 -14.12 0.00
C LEU A 32 4.12 -14.99 1.18
N ASN A 33 3.87 -14.55 2.41
CA ASN A 33 4.22 -15.28 3.64
C ASN A 33 3.14 -15.14 4.72
N PRO A 34 1.90 -15.62 4.49
CA PRO A 34 0.83 -15.43 5.44
C PRO A 34 0.91 -16.45 6.59
N SER A 35 0.59 -16.04 7.81
CA SER A 35 0.47 -16.96 8.97
C SER A 35 -0.74 -17.89 8.88
N ARG A 36 -1.71 -17.56 8.02
CA ARG A 36 -2.93 -18.33 7.71
C ARG A 36 -3.42 -17.97 6.31
N PRO A 37 -4.11 -18.87 5.58
CA PRO A 37 -4.34 -18.73 4.13
C PRO A 37 -4.96 -17.41 3.65
N ASN A 38 -5.82 -16.77 4.46
CA ASN A 38 -6.32 -15.42 4.20
C ASN A 38 -6.83 -14.78 5.50
N PRO A 39 -5.99 -14.04 6.25
CA PRO A 39 -6.41 -13.38 7.47
C PRO A 39 -7.43 -12.28 7.16
N THR A 40 -8.25 -11.91 8.15
CA THR A 40 -9.08 -10.70 8.10
C THR A 40 -8.34 -9.53 8.75
N CYS A 41 -8.70 -8.28 8.41
CA CYS A 41 -8.20 -7.10 9.13
C CYS A 41 -9.03 -6.84 10.40
N ASP A 42 -8.72 -7.56 11.47
CA ASP A 42 -9.34 -7.42 12.80
C ASP A 42 -9.08 -6.04 13.44
N LYS A 43 -7.88 -5.49 13.22
CA LYS A 43 -7.43 -4.20 13.74
C LYS A 43 -7.96 -2.99 12.98
N CYS A 44 -8.49 -3.17 11.77
CA CYS A 44 -9.05 -2.06 11.01
C CYS A 44 -10.27 -1.45 11.73
N SER A 45 -10.48 -0.16 11.51
CA SER A 45 -11.60 0.61 12.10
C SER A 45 -12.59 1.15 11.06
N ASP A 46 -12.33 0.96 9.77
CA ASP A 46 -13.16 1.43 8.67
C ASP A 46 -13.94 0.28 7.98
N ASP A 47 -14.41 0.52 6.76
CA ASP A 47 -15.15 -0.44 5.94
C ASP A 47 -14.38 -1.76 5.65
N ARG A 48 -13.08 -1.78 5.93
CA ARG A 48 -12.21 -2.95 5.74
C ARG A 48 -12.07 -3.79 7.01
N LYS A 49 -12.70 -3.39 8.13
CA LYS A 49 -12.77 -4.20 9.36
C LYS A 49 -13.42 -5.56 9.10
N ASP A 50 -12.77 -6.60 9.63
CA ASP A 50 -13.19 -8.00 9.52
C ASP A 50 -13.33 -8.51 8.07
N LYS A 51 -12.76 -7.78 7.09
CA LYS A 51 -12.70 -8.21 5.69
C LYS A 51 -11.40 -8.97 5.41
N PRO A 52 -11.41 -9.95 4.48
CA PRO A 52 -10.21 -10.65 4.07
C PRO A 52 -9.14 -9.70 3.52
N ILE A 53 -7.88 -9.93 3.88
CA ILE A 53 -6.75 -9.11 3.43
C ILE A 53 -6.50 -9.33 1.94
N THR A 54 -6.57 -10.57 1.47
CA THR A 54 -6.46 -10.82 0.03
C THR A 54 -7.68 -10.21 -0.65
N GLY A 55 -7.42 -9.29 -1.55
CA GLY A 55 -8.41 -8.52 -2.25
C GLY A 55 -8.86 -7.22 -1.58
N MET A 56 -8.24 -6.87 -0.45
CA MET A 56 -8.48 -5.61 0.23
C MET A 56 -7.87 -4.45 -0.54
N GLU A 57 -8.66 -3.39 -0.77
CA GLU A 57 -8.15 -2.12 -1.25
C GLU A 57 -7.40 -1.41 -0.13
N ILE A 58 -6.10 -1.21 -0.32
CA ILE A 58 -5.23 -0.56 0.66
C ILE A 58 -4.79 0.83 0.24
N ILE A 59 -4.66 1.12 -1.06
CA ILE A 59 -4.32 2.45 -1.58
C ILE A 59 -5.61 3.10 -2.08
N ARG A 60 -5.92 4.31 -1.59
CA ARG A 60 -7.10 5.09 -1.98
C ARG A 60 -6.72 6.53 -2.32
N ASP A 61 -7.39 7.07 -3.33
CA ASP A 61 -7.37 8.50 -3.71
C ASP A 61 -5.97 9.09 -4.00
N MET A 62 -5.03 8.27 -4.49
CA MET A 62 -3.70 8.76 -4.88
C MET A 62 -3.79 9.57 -6.17
N ARG A 63 -3.50 10.87 -6.12
CA ARG A 63 -3.60 11.76 -7.29
C ARG A 63 -2.22 12.18 -7.76
N ALA A 64 -2.10 12.46 -9.06
CA ALA A 64 -0.85 12.92 -9.64
C ALA A 64 -0.40 14.24 -8.98
N ASP A 65 0.88 14.31 -8.62
CA ASP A 65 1.53 15.43 -7.92
C ASP A 65 2.90 15.73 -8.55
N GLY A 66 2.90 15.79 -9.88
CA GLY A 66 4.09 15.93 -10.71
C GLY A 66 4.42 14.70 -11.55
N ALA A 67 5.51 14.80 -12.31
CA ALA A 67 5.99 13.68 -13.12
C ALA A 67 6.38 12.53 -12.20
N ASN A 68 5.83 11.33 -12.44
CA ASN A 68 6.13 10.12 -11.69
C ASN A 68 5.83 10.17 -10.19
N LYS A 69 5.01 11.13 -9.72
CA LYS A 69 4.69 11.34 -8.30
C LYS A 69 3.19 11.35 -8.07
N TRP A 70 2.77 10.82 -6.92
CA TRP A 70 1.38 10.84 -6.45
C TRP A 70 1.29 11.17 -4.97
N SER A 71 0.24 11.91 -4.59
CA SER A 71 -0.02 12.29 -3.19
C SER A 71 -1.54 12.50 -2.94
N GLY A 72 -1.90 13.01 -1.77
CA GLY A 72 -3.26 13.46 -1.44
C GLY A 72 -4.20 12.39 -0.88
N GLY A 73 -3.97 11.11 -1.18
CA GLY A 73 -4.73 10.00 -0.61
C GLY A 73 -4.01 9.27 0.54
N ASN A 74 -4.35 7.99 0.71
CA ASN A 74 -3.91 7.22 1.86
C ASN A 74 -3.59 5.75 1.55
N ILE A 75 -2.82 5.12 2.45
CA ILE A 75 -2.51 3.70 2.41
C ILE A 75 -2.83 3.07 3.78
N LEU A 76 -3.67 2.03 3.77
CA LEU A 76 -3.91 1.17 4.93
C LEU A 76 -2.77 0.17 5.10
N LYS A 77 -2.30 0.02 6.33
CA LYS A 77 -1.42 -1.08 6.76
C LYS A 77 -2.25 -2.08 7.59
N PRO A 78 -2.71 -3.21 7.01
CA PRO A 78 -3.68 -4.09 7.67
C PRO A 78 -3.18 -4.74 8.96
N ASP A 79 -1.87 -5.01 9.08
CA ASP A 79 -1.24 -5.58 10.27
C ASP A 79 -1.27 -4.66 11.50
N GLU A 80 -1.38 -3.35 11.28
CA GLU A 80 -1.54 -2.32 12.30
C GLU A 80 -2.97 -1.76 12.40
N GLY A 81 -3.82 -2.02 11.40
CA GLY A 81 -5.15 -1.40 11.29
C GLY A 81 -5.12 0.12 11.08
N LYS A 82 -3.98 0.67 10.65
CA LYS A 82 -3.75 2.12 10.55
C LYS A 82 -3.72 2.61 9.12
N VAL A 83 -4.32 3.78 8.91
CA VAL A 83 -4.34 4.48 7.62
C VAL A 83 -3.35 5.64 7.68
N TYR A 84 -2.44 5.68 6.71
CA TYR A 84 -1.39 6.69 6.62
C TYR A 84 -1.68 7.65 5.48
N LYS A 85 -1.46 8.95 5.69
CA LYS A 85 -1.37 9.89 4.57
C LYS A 85 -0.11 9.56 3.80
N SER A 86 -0.24 9.37 2.49
CA SER A 86 0.83 8.75 1.72
C SER A 86 1.23 9.53 0.48
N LYS A 87 2.46 9.26 0.04
CA LYS A 87 3.01 9.69 -1.23
C LYS A 87 3.63 8.49 -1.93
N MET A 88 3.63 8.50 -3.25
CA MET A 88 4.26 7.48 -4.08
C MET A 88 5.09 8.15 -5.17
N GLU A 89 6.27 7.60 -5.45
CA GLU A 89 7.16 8.11 -6.49
C GLU A 89 7.80 6.94 -7.25
N LEU A 90 7.67 6.94 -8.59
CA LEU A 90 8.43 6.02 -9.42
C LEU A 90 9.88 6.51 -9.49
N ILE A 91 10.80 5.63 -9.09
CA ILE A 91 12.24 5.87 -9.09
C ILE A 91 12.93 4.83 -9.99
N GLU A 92 14.23 5.02 -10.24
CA GLU A 92 15.04 4.10 -11.05
C GLU A 92 14.40 3.81 -12.42
N GLY A 93 13.96 4.87 -13.13
CA GLY A 93 13.31 4.73 -14.44
C GLY A 93 11.96 4.01 -14.40
N GLY A 94 11.34 3.88 -13.23
CA GLY A 94 10.06 3.20 -13.04
C GLY A 94 10.17 1.71 -12.71
N ALA A 95 11.38 1.21 -12.44
CA ALA A 95 11.60 -0.15 -11.95
C ALA A 95 11.17 -0.31 -10.48
N LYS A 96 11.16 0.77 -9.71
CA LYS A 96 10.77 0.76 -8.30
C LYS A 96 9.80 1.89 -7.98
N LEU A 97 8.98 1.67 -6.97
CA LEU A 97 8.05 2.64 -6.41
C LEU A 97 8.46 2.92 -4.96
N GLN A 98 8.91 4.14 -4.69
CA GLN A 98 9.07 4.61 -3.32
C GLN A 98 7.70 5.01 -2.78
N VAL A 99 7.36 4.51 -1.60
CA VAL A 99 6.10 4.80 -0.90
C VAL A 99 6.43 5.37 0.47
N SER A 100 5.89 6.54 0.77
CA SER A 100 6.01 7.19 2.08
C SER A 100 4.65 7.27 2.75
N GLY A 101 4.62 7.04 4.06
CA GLY A 101 3.42 7.17 4.88
C GLY A 101 3.74 7.94 6.16
N CYS A 102 2.88 8.89 6.52
CA CYS A 102 3.02 9.71 7.73
C CYS A 102 1.79 9.58 8.63
N ILE A 103 2.03 9.52 9.94
CA ILE A 103 1.01 9.67 10.98
C ILE A 103 1.50 10.73 11.98
N MET A 104 0.73 11.81 12.12
CA MET A 104 1.14 13.01 12.88
C MET A 104 2.55 13.48 12.46
N PHE A 105 3.56 13.28 13.32
CA PHE A 105 4.94 13.73 13.13
C PHE A 105 5.89 12.61 12.68
N ILE A 106 5.44 11.35 12.61
CA ILE A 106 6.27 10.20 12.27
C ILE A 106 5.98 9.81 10.82
N CYS A 107 7.01 9.89 9.98
CA CYS A 107 6.98 9.45 8.60
C CYS A 107 7.92 8.27 8.40
N LYS A 108 7.49 7.28 7.62
CA LYS A 108 8.32 6.15 7.18
C LYS A 108 8.22 6.01 5.67
N SER A 109 9.29 5.54 5.06
CA SER A 109 9.37 5.24 3.64
C SER A 109 9.76 3.79 3.41
N GLN A 110 9.29 3.24 2.30
CA GLN A 110 9.59 1.88 1.86
C GLN A 110 9.68 1.86 0.34
N THR A 111 10.48 0.94 -0.20
CA THR A 111 10.62 0.77 -1.65
C THR A 111 9.96 -0.52 -2.08
N TRP A 112 9.08 -0.44 -3.08
CA TRP A 112 8.41 -1.57 -3.69
C TRP A 112 9.02 -1.82 -5.06
N GLU A 113 9.26 -3.08 -5.36
CA GLU A 113 9.77 -3.46 -6.68
C GLU A 113 8.61 -3.76 -7.62
N ARG A 114 8.73 -3.29 -8.85
CA ARG A 114 7.80 -3.64 -9.92
C ARG A 114 8.06 -5.07 -10.39
N MET A 115 6.99 -5.77 -10.73
CA MET A 115 7.03 -7.13 -11.30
C MET A 115 6.58 -7.08 -12.75
#